data_AF-A0A0N4WSK2-F1
#
_entry.id   AF-A0A0N4WSK2-F1
#
_cell.length_a   1.000
_cell.length_b   1.000
_cell.length_c   1.000
_cell.angle_alpha   90.00
_cell.angle_beta   90.00
_cell.angle_gamma   90.00
#
_symmetry.space_group_name_H-M   'P 1'
#
loop_
_entity.id
_entity.type
_entity.pdbx_description
1 polymer ?
#
loop_
_entity_poly.entity_id
_entity_poly.type
_entity_poly.pdbx_seq_one_letter_code
_entity_poly.pdbx_strand_id
1 'polypeptide(L)'
;MMLPRHSTISSPLDFRTSMRMGYSNLFFVNKRTSYRAYRAGPNEFGHLPDPPKSAFIPESEMRPEDSQRVHLINAFRRYGYLQADLDPLGLQAQKSVPELNPAVYGLSPQDVLPGKELSMEDLAEQLRLIYCGSMAIEFMHINSWEERQWLAHHFESTVAEELLAEERVKLAKLMLKCENFDHFLALKFPTVKRYGSEGAEAMYGFFSELFDSAPEKDIKQIFIGIAHRGRLNLLTEMMQFPHVQMFRKMKGKPEFPDGIQGSGDVLSHFTSSFDHQSPEGTVHISMLPNPSHLEAVNPVTMGKARARASLAVCVTSFRTHFETIAIY
;
A
#
# COMPACT_ATOMS: atom_id res chain seq x y z
N MET A 1 -39.78 1.05 22.37
CA MET A 1 -39.77 2.50 22.60
C MET A 1 -39.29 3.14 21.31
N MET A 2 -40.15 3.93 20.66
CA MET A 2 -40.07 4.33 19.26
C MET A 2 -39.50 5.76 19.11
N LEU A 3 -38.71 5.94 18.03
CA LEU A 3 -38.41 7.16 17.24
C LEU A 3 -37.44 8.23 17.82
N PRO A 4 -36.80 9.08 16.97
CA PRO A 4 -36.97 9.22 15.50
C PRO A 4 -35.70 9.17 14.62
N ARG A 5 -35.98 8.98 13.32
CA ARG A 5 -35.14 9.12 12.12
C ARG A 5 -34.87 10.59 11.75
N HIS A 6 -33.72 10.87 11.13
CA HIS A 6 -33.40 11.80 10.02
C HIS A 6 -31.86 11.71 9.84
N SER A 7 -31.20 11.79 8.69
CA SER A 7 -31.52 12.21 7.32
C SER A 7 -30.46 11.60 6.38
N THR A 8 -30.92 11.17 5.20
CA THR A 8 -30.16 10.63 4.07
C THR A 8 -29.20 11.65 3.46
N ILE A 9 -27.92 11.27 3.29
CA ILE A 9 -26.97 12.00 2.43
C ILE A 9 -26.89 11.28 1.08
N SER A 10 -27.05 12.08 0.04
CA SER A 10 -27.12 11.75 -1.38
C SER A 10 -25.82 11.21 -1.96
N SER A 11 -25.94 10.20 -2.81
CA SER A 11 -24.89 9.61 -3.65
C SER A 11 -24.47 10.53 -4.82
N PRO A 12 -23.23 10.40 -5.34
CA PRO A 12 -22.85 11.07 -6.59
C PRO A 12 -23.13 10.18 -7.82
N LEU A 13 -24.01 10.72 -8.65
CA LEU A 13 -24.10 10.69 -10.12
C LEU A 13 -23.34 9.61 -10.92
N ASP A 14 -24.16 8.74 -11.50
CA ASP A 14 -23.89 7.77 -12.55
C ASP A 14 -23.78 8.46 -13.93
N PHE A 15 -22.69 8.24 -14.67
CA PHE A 15 -22.55 8.63 -16.09
C PHE A 15 -22.04 7.44 -16.91
N ARG A 16 -22.96 6.55 -17.30
CA ARG A 16 -22.74 5.54 -18.35
C ARG A 16 -23.64 5.83 -19.54
N THR A 17 -23.07 6.26 -20.67
CA THR A 17 -23.71 6.16 -21.99
C THR A 17 -22.62 6.11 -23.06
N SER A 18 -22.29 4.91 -23.54
CA SER A 18 -22.55 4.43 -24.91
C SER A 18 -21.86 5.20 -26.04
N MET A 19 -20.82 4.60 -26.61
CA MET A 19 -20.56 4.67 -28.05
C MET A 19 -19.92 3.36 -28.53
N ARG A 20 -20.74 2.52 -29.19
CA ARG A 20 -20.26 1.45 -30.07
C ARG A 20 -19.89 2.08 -31.41
N MET A 21 -18.65 1.90 -31.84
CA MET A 21 -18.28 1.97 -33.26
C MET A 21 -17.57 0.69 -33.64
N GLY A 22 -18.17 -0.04 -34.58
CA GLY A 22 -17.53 -1.15 -35.26
C GLY A 22 -16.66 -0.64 -36.39
N TYR A 23 -15.46 -1.21 -36.51
CA TYR A 23 -14.76 -1.33 -37.79
C TYR A 23 -14.06 -2.67 -37.82
N SER A 24 -14.65 -3.59 -38.57
CA SER A 24 -13.99 -4.75 -39.16
C SER A 24 -13.07 -4.26 -40.28
N ASN A 25 -11.80 -4.63 -40.27
CA ASN A 25 -11.05 -4.93 -41.51
C ASN A 25 -9.80 -5.78 -41.23
N LEU A 26 -9.69 -6.82 -42.04
CA LEU A 26 -8.58 -7.77 -42.16
C LEU A 26 -7.24 -7.05 -42.32
N PHE A 27 -6.21 -7.46 -41.58
CA PHE A 27 -4.83 -7.39 -42.08
C PHE A 27 -3.99 -8.60 -41.68
N PHE A 28 -3.33 -9.12 -42.71
CA PHE A 28 -2.42 -10.25 -42.82
C PHE A 28 -1.49 -10.54 -41.63
N VAL A 29 -1.40 -11.82 -41.28
CA VAL A 29 -0.34 -12.41 -40.46
C VAL A 29 0.99 -12.29 -41.20
N ASN A 30 1.92 -11.51 -40.64
CA ASN A 30 3.33 -11.56 -41.02
C ASN A 30 4.15 -11.86 -39.77
N LYS A 31 4.59 -13.12 -39.62
CA LYS A 31 5.52 -13.56 -38.58
C LYS A 31 6.89 -12.93 -38.84
N ARG A 32 7.12 -11.75 -38.27
CA ARG A 32 8.47 -11.27 -37.92
C ARG A 32 8.48 -11.07 -36.41
N THR A 33 9.19 -11.95 -35.71
CA THR A 33 9.55 -11.76 -34.31
C THR A 33 10.48 -10.54 -34.23
N SER A 34 9.88 -9.35 -34.15
CA SER A 34 10.63 -8.14 -33.84
C SER A 34 10.69 -8.00 -32.32
N TYR A 35 11.84 -8.35 -31.74
CA TYR A 35 12.18 -7.92 -30.38
C TYR A 35 12.40 -6.40 -30.40
N ARG A 36 11.33 -5.62 -30.41
CA ARG A 36 11.40 -4.16 -30.25
C ARG A 36 11.24 -3.83 -28.77
N ALA A 37 12.35 -4.03 -28.07
CA ALA A 37 12.55 -3.66 -26.69
C ALA A 37 12.32 -2.16 -26.43
N TYR A 38 11.91 -1.86 -25.19
CA TYR A 38 11.97 -0.58 -24.48
C TYR A 38 12.75 0.52 -25.25
N ARG A 39 12.10 1.23 -26.17
CA ARG A 39 12.66 2.44 -26.81
C ARG A 39 12.00 3.66 -26.25
N ALA A 40 12.81 4.61 -25.83
CA ALA A 40 12.40 5.92 -25.41
C ALA A 40 13.46 6.92 -25.86
N GLY A 41 13.09 7.74 -26.85
CA GLY A 41 14.00 8.68 -27.53
C GLY A 41 14.79 8.08 -28.71
N PRO A 42 15.28 8.92 -29.64
CA PRO A 42 16.11 8.50 -30.77
C PRO A 42 17.49 7.98 -30.36
N ASN A 43 17.98 8.32 -29.15
CA ASN A 43 19.39 8.13 -28.77
C ASN A 43 19.64 7.29 -27.49
N GLU A 44 18.61 6.94 -26.70
CA GLU A 44 18.82 6.29 -25.39
C GLU A 44 17.91 5.06 -25.20
N PHE A 45 18.44 4.03 -24.55
CA PHE A 45 17.71 2.80 -24.21
C PHE A 45 17.40 2.82 -22.71
N GLY A 46 16.16 2.51 -22.32
CA GLY A 46 15.82 2.37 -20.90
C GLY A 46 15.34 3.65 -20.20
N HIS A 47 15.26 4.80 -20.86
CA HIS A 47 14.86 6.06 -20.21
C HIS A 47 13.68 6.76 -20.89
N LEU A 48 12.52 6.83 -20.22
CA LEU A 48 11.39 7.64 -20.64
C LEU A 48 11.47 9.02 -19.96
N PRO A 49 11.34 10.13 -20.71
CA PRO A 49 11.21 11.44 -20.10
C PRO A 49 9.91 11.52 -19.29
N ASP A 50 9.92 12.30 -18.22
CA ASP A 50 8.74 12.49 -17.37
C ASP A 50 7.58 13.09 -18.19
N PRO A 51 6.33 12.66 -17.93
CA PRO A 51 5.18 13.28 -18.56
C PRO A 51 5.13 14.77 -18.22
N PRO A 52 4.63 15.62 -19.13
CA PRO A 52 4.47 17.04 -18.84
C PRO A 52 3.55 17.19 -17.62
N LYS A 53 3.95 18.08 -16.69
CA LYS A 53 3.10 18.42 -15.53
C LYS A 53 1.77 18.98 -16.02
N SER A 54 0.67 18.63 -15.35
CA SER A 54 -0.63 19.16 -15.70
C SER A 54 -0.65 20.68 -15.57
N ALA A 55 -1.40 21.35 -16.44
CA ALA A 55 -1.63 22.78 -16.30
C ALA A 55 -2.59 23.00 -15.11
N PHE A 56 -2.16 23.78 -14.12
CA PHE A 56 -3.03 24.21 -13.03
C PHE A 56 -4.15 25.10 -13.59
N ILE A 57 -5.40 24.68 -13.37
CA ILE A 57 -6.60 25.47 -13.69
C ILE A 57 -7.32 25.72 -12.36
N PRO A 58 -7.36 26.95 -11.84
CA PRO A 58 -8.11 27.25 -10.64
C PRO A 58 -9.61 27.06 -10.90
N GLU A 59 -10.26 26.18 -10.13
CA GLU A 59 -11.69 25.90 -10.26
C GLU A 59 -12.58 27.02 -9.70
N SER A 60 -12.06 27.87 -8.81
CA SER A 60 -12.78 29.03 -8.26
C SER A 60 -11.84 30.09 -7.67
N GLU A 61 -12.34 31.32 -7.53
CA GLU A 61 -11.65 32.39 -6.80
C GLU A 61 -11.76 32.15 -5.29
N MET A 62 -10.61 32.16 -4.60
CA MET A 62 -10.55 32.01 -3.16
C MET A 62 -10.98 33.32 -2.49
N ARG A 63 -12.06 33.27 -1.70
CA ARG A 63 -12.51 34.45 -0.96
C ARG A 63 -11.59 34.74 0.23
N PRO A 64 -11.41 36.02 0.62
CA PRO A 64 -10.58 36.38 1.79
C PRO A 64 -11.01 35.68 3.08
N GLU A 65 -12.31 35.52 3.32
CA GLU A 65 -12.86 34.78 4.47
C GLU A 65 -12.50 33.29 4.49
N ASP A 66 -12.14 32.69 3.35
CA ASP A 66 -11.72 31.29 3.25
C ASP A 66 -10.22 31.09 3.59
N SER A 67 -9.44 32.17 3.73
CA SER A 67 -7.98 32.12 3.97
C SER A 67 -7.60 31.51 5.31
N GLN A 68 -8.22 31.96 6.40
CA GLN A 68 -7.95 31.45 7.75
C GLN A 68 -8.29 29.96 7.87
N ARG A 69 -9.41 29.52 7.26
CA ARG A 69 -9.79 28.11 7.18
C ARG A 69 -8.73 27.27 6.46
N VAL A 70 -8.26 27.74 5.30
CA VAL A 70 -7.24 27.02 4.53
C VAL A 70 -5.92 26.94 5.29
N HIS A 71 -5.56 27.95 6.09
CA HIS A 71 -4.42 27.86 7.00
C HIS A 71 -4.57 26.76 8.03
N LEU A 72 -5.74 26.65 8.68
CA LEU A 72 -6.02 25.58 9.63
C LEU A 72 -5.95 24.20 8.98
N ILE A 73 -6.62 24.00 7.83
CA ILE A 73 -6.58 22.73 7.09
C ILE A 73 -5.14 22.35 6.73
N ASN A 74 -4.36 23.32 6.23
CA ASN A 74 -2.96 23.07 5.89
C ASN A 74 -2.08 22.77 7.12
N ALA A 75 -2.43 23.32 8.29
CA ALA A 75 -1.75 23.00 9.54
C ALA A 75 -1.99 21.53 9.93
N PHE A 76 -3.23 21.05 9.85
CA PHE A 76 -3.55 19.64 10.07
C PHE A 76 -2.87 18.70 9.06
N ARG A 77 -2.92 19.04 7.76
CA ARG A 77 -2.22 18.29 6.70
C ARG A 77 -0.70 18.21 6.93
N ARG A 78 -0.10 19.22 7.56
CA ARG A 78 1.34 19.30 7.78
C ARG A 78 1.80 18.70 9.10
N TYR A 79 1.05 18.91 10.17
CA TYR A 79 1.47 18.64 11.54
C TYR A 79 0.56 17.68 12.29
N GLY A 80 -0.59 17.28 11.73
CA GLY A 80 -1.54 16.39 12.40
C GLY A 80 -0.91 15.07 12.85
N TYR A 81 0.03 14.54 12.07
CA TYR A 81 0.78 13.32 12.43
C TYR A 81 1.51 13.41 13.78
N LEU A 82 1.86 14.61 14.26
CA LEU A 82 2.52 14.81 15.55
C LEU A 82 1.59 14.53 16.74
N GLN A 83 0.28 14.62 16.54
CA GLN A 83 -0.75 14.35 17.55
C GLN A 83 -1.51 13.04 17.26
N ALA A 84 -1.10 12.25 16.28
CA ALA A 84 -1.73 10.99 15.93
C ALA A 84 -1.49 9.90 17.00
N ASP A 85 -2.46 9.01 17.18
CA ASP A 85 -2.43 7.90 18.12
C ASP A 85 -1.83 6.65 17.46
N LEU A 86 -0.49 6.61 17.38
CA LEU A 86 0.26 5.59 16.64
C LEU A 86 0.93 4.54 17.55
N ASP A 87 0.99 4.78 18.86
CA ASP A 87 1.69 3.90 19.80
C ASP A 87 0.72 2.90 20.44
N PRO A 88 0.73 1.62 20.01
CA PRO A 88 -0.19 0.61 20.56
C PRO A 88 0.06 0.29 22.04
N LEU A 89 1.20 0.70 22.60
CA LEU A 89 1.53 0.51 24.01
C LEU A 89 1.15 1.71 24.88
N GLY A 90 0.80 2.86 24.27
CA GLY A 90 0.46 4.09 24.99
C GLY A 90 1.59 4.64 25.87
N LEU A 91 2.85 4.38 25.51
CA LEU A 91 4.02 4.84 26.25
C LEU A 91 4.40 6.28 25.89
N GLN A 92 4.09 6.71 24.67
CA GLN A 92 4.35 8.07 24.22
C GLN A 92 3.29 9.04 24.73
N ALA A 93 3.72 10.12 25.38
CA ALA A 93 2.84 11.22 25.73
C ALA A 93 2.38 11.95 24.46
N GLN A 94 1.10 12.32 24.42
CA GLN A 94 0.57 13.14 23.32
C GLN A 94 1.33 14.48 23.28
N LYS A 95 1.84 14.81 22.09
CA LYS A 95 2.53 16.08 21.87
C LYS A 95 1.50 17.20 21.77
N SER A 96 1.75 18.30 22.46
CA SER A 96 1.01 19.53 22.23
C SER A 96 1.51 20.16 20.94
N VAL A 97 0.59 20.41 19.99
CA VAL A 97 0.87 21.03 18.69
C VAL A 97 0.06 22.32 18.59
N PRO A 98 0.63 23.48 18.94
CA PRO A 98 -0.10 24.75 18.94
C PRO A 98 -0.72 25.10 17.59
N GLU A 99 -0.10 24.70 16.48
CA GLU A 99 -0.57 24.93 15.12
C GLU A 99 -1.92 24.26 14.80
N LEU A 100 -2.36 23.28 15.60
CA LEU A 100 -3.66 22.64 15.43
C LEU A 100 -4.78 23.36 16.21
N ASN A 101 -4.46 24.44 16.93
CA ASN A 101 -5.42 25.25 17.66
C ASN A 101 -6.00 26.35 16.75
N PRO A 102 -7.33 26.36 16.48
CA PRO A 102 -7.98 27.40 15.67
C PRO A 102 -7.71 28.83 16.16
N ALA A 103 -7.54 29.03 17.48
CA ALA A 103 -7.29 30.34 18.06
C ALA A 103 -5.98 30.98 17.55
N VAL A 104 -5.00 30.19 17.13
CA VAL A 104 -3.73 30.70 16.54
C VAL A 104 -3.98 31.44 15.22
N TYR A 105 -5.05 31.10 14.51
CA TYR A 105 -5.43 31.72 13.23
C TYR A 105 -6.50 32.81 13.39
N GLY A 106 -6.82 33.20 14.63
CA GLY A 106 -7.85 34.19 14.93
C GLY A 106 -9.28 33.68 14.73
N LEU A 107 -9.47 32.35 14.68
CA LEU A 107 -10.77 31.72 14.50
C LEU A 107 -11.39 31.42 15.86
N SER A 108 -12.60 31.91 16.10
CA SER A 108 -13.38 31.57 17.28
C SER A 108 -14.07 30.21 17.08
N PRO A 109 -14.22 29.37 18.12
CA PRO A 109 -14.88 28.07 17.98
C PRO A 109 -16.32 28.17 17.43
N GLN A 110 -17.01 29.27 17.74
CA GLN A 110 -18.40 29.51 17.34
C GLN A 110 -18.55 30.11 15.94
N ASP A 111 -17.44 30.45 15.26
CA ASP A 111 -17.51 30.99 13.91
C ASP A 111 -18.12 29.92 12.98
N VAL A 112 -19.17 30.29 12.24
CA VAL A 112 -19.85 29.41 11.29
C VAL A 112 -19.32 29.67 9.90
N LEU A 113 -18.99 28.61 9.17
CA LEU A 113 -18.49 28.72 7.82
C LEU A 113 -19.58 29.26 6.86
N PRO A 114 -19.32 30.32 6.09
CA PRO A 114 -20.29 30.81 5.12
C PRO A 114 -20.49 29.79 4.00
N GLY A 115 -21.71 29.21 3.91
CA GLY A 115 -22.10 28.23 2.89
C GLY A 115 -22.09 26.76 3.34
N LYS A 116 -21.66 26.47 4.58
CA LYS A 116 -21.81 25.16 5.22
C LYS A 116 -22.24 25.40 6.67
N GLU A 117 -23.28 24.72 7.16
CA GLU A 117 -23.72 24.79 8.57
C GLU A 117 -22.74 24.06 9.51
N LEU A 118 -21.44 24.33 9.40
CA LEU A 118 -20.37 23.68 10.16
C LEU A 118 -19.62 24.75 10.95
N SER A 119 -19.51 24.56 12.27
CA SER A 119 -18.71 25.44 13.11
C SER A 119 -17.21 25.19 12.92
N MET A 120 -16.38 26.16 13.30
CA MET A 120 -14.92 26.00 13.30
C MET A 120 -14.45 24.92 14.27
N GLU A 121 -15.17 24.71 15.37
CA GLU A 121 -14.95 23.61 16.30
C GLU A 121 -15.21 22.25 15.64
N ASP A 122 -16.36 22.10 14.97
CA ASP A 122 -16.70 20.86 14.25
C ASP A 122 -15.68 20.56 13.14
N LEU A 123 -15.21 21.58 12.42
CA LEU A 123 -14.15 21.42 11.41
C LEU A 123 -12.86 20.92 12.04
N ALA A 124 -12.42 21.53 13.15
CA ALA A 124 -11.21 21.12 13.83
C ALA A 124 -11.31 19.67 14.36
N GLU A 125 -12.48 19.27 14.85
CA GLU A 125 -12.74 17.89 15.26
C GLU A 125 -12.69 16.91 14.08
N GLN A 126 -13.32 17.25 12.95
CA GLN A 126 -13.22 16.45 11.72
C GLN A 126 -11.77 16.28 11.26
N LEU A 127 -11.00 17.36 11.27
CA LEU A 127 -9.58 17.32 10.90
C LEU A 127 -8.75 16.51 11.89
N ARG A 128 -9.08 16.53 13.20
CA ARG A 128 -8.46 15.64 14.20
C ARG A 128 -8.77 14.18 13.92
N LEU A 129 -10.02 13.84 13.60
CA LEU A 129 -10.39 12.47 13.24
C LEU A 129 -9.62 11.97 12.01
N ILE A 130 -9.41 12.84 11.02
CA ILE A 130 -8.68 12.50 9.79
C ILE A 130 -7.17 12.38 10.03
N TYR A 131 -6.54 13.39 10.65
CA TYR A 131 -5.08 13.52 10.68
C TYR A 131 -4.42 13.15 12.01
N CYS A 132 -5.20 12.99 13.08
CA CYS A 132 -4.72 12.70 14.43
C CYS A 132 -5.30 11.39 14.99
N GLY A 133 -5.88 10.53 14.13
CA GLY A 133 -6.42 9.24 14.52
C GLY A 133 -5.35 8.15 14.66
N SER A 134 -5.75 6.90 14.42
CA SER A 134 -4.87 5.72 14.43
C SER A 134 -4.03 5.55 13.15
N MET A 135 -4.16 6.49 12.22
CA MET A 135 -3.38 6.59 10.99
C MET A 135 -2.87 8.01 10.84
N ALA A 136 -1.67 8.15 10.27
CA ALA A 136 -1.06 9.44 10.00
C ALA A 136 -0.39 9.45 8.63
N ILE A 137 -0.32 10.63 8.03
CA ILE A 137 0.31 10.83 6.73
C ILE A 137 1.24 12.04 6.77
N GLU A 138 2.44 11.87 6.21
CA GLU A 138 3.39 12.95 5.98
C GLU A 138 3.60 13.14 4.47
N PHE A 139 3.04 14.22 3.91
CA PHE A 139 3.11 14.46 2.46
C PHE A 139 3.39 15.91 2.08
N MET A 140 3.24 16.85 3.02
CA MET A 140 3.39 18.29 2.74
C MET A 140 4.81 18.71 2.37
N HIS A 141 5.81 17.84 2.54
CA HIS A 141 7.20 18.02 2.12
C HIS A 141 7.42 17.72 0.63
N ILE A 142 6.46 17.09 -0.06
CA ILE A 142 6.53 16.80 -1.49
C ILE A 142 6.48 18.12 -2.29
N ASN A 143 7.41 18.29 -3.23
CA ASN A 143 7.52 19.52 -4.02
C ASN A 143 6.35 19.70 -5.01
N SER A 144 5.88 18.58 -5.58
CA SER A 144 4.78 18.55 -6.52
C SER A 144 3.47 18.99 -5.85
N TRP A 145 2.78 19.93 -6.47
CA TRP A 145 1.50 20.42 -5.94
C TRP A 145 0.39 19.42 -6.19
N GLU A 146 0.39 18.81 -7.37
CA GLU A 146 -0.55 17.81 -7.84
C GLU A 146 -0.53 16.58 -6.94
N GLU A 147 0.65 16.08 -6.61
CA GLU A 147 0.81 14.93 -5.70
C GLU A 147 0.30 15.25 -4.30
N ARG A 148 0.54 16.47 -3.79
CA ARG A 148 0.02 16.90 -2.49
C ARG A 148 -1.51 16.98 -2.48
N GLN A 149 -2.13 17.52 -3.53
CA GLN A 149 -3.60 17.55 -3.61
C GLN A 149 -4.19 16.15 -3.75
N TRP A 150 -3.56 15.30 -4.56
CA TRP A 150 -4.00 13.92 -4.75
C TRP A 150 -3.92 13.14 -3.42
N LEU A 151 -2.81 13.22 -2.70
CA LEU A 151 -2.63 12.57 -1.40
C LEU A 151 -3.63 13.11 -0.37
N ALA A 152 -3.80 14.42 -0.31
CA ALA A 152 -4.76 15.03 0.61
C ALA A 152 -6.18 14.53 0.34
N HIS A 153 -6.64 14.62 -0.91
CA HIS A 153 -7.98 14.19 -1.29
C HIS A 153 -8.20 12.69 -1.04
N HIS A 154 -7.25 11.86 -1.45
CA HIS A 154 -7.37 10.41 -1.30
C HIS A 154 -7.38 10.01 0.18
N PHE A 155 -6.46 10.53 0.99
CA PHE A 155 -6.41 10.25 2.43
C PHE A 155 -7.67 10.74 3.16
N GLU A 156 -8.12 11.97 2.88
CA GLU A 156 -9.36 12.53 3.46
C GLU A 156 -10.59 11.69 3.10
N SER A 157 -10.64 11.10 1.89
CA SER A 157 -11.73 10.20 1.48
C SER A 157 -11.64 8.82 2.13
N THR A 158 -10.44 8.24 2.23
CA THR A 158 -10.23 6.86 2.70
C THR A 158 -10.47 6.72 4.20
N VAL A 159 -10.17 7.74 5.01
CA VAL A 159 -10.44 7.68 6.46
C VAL A 159 -11.94 7.53 6.77
N ALA A 160 -12.82 7.94 5.85
CA ALA A 160 -14.26 7.78 6.00
C ALA A 160 -14.77 6.38 5.59
N GLU A 161 -13.93 5.54 4.99
CA GLU A 161 -14.32 4.21 4.52
C GLU A 161 -14.25 3.19 5.66
N GLU A 162 -15.36 2.47 5.87
CA GLU A 162 -15.41 1.38 6.83
C GLU A 162 -15.30 0.02 6.13
N LEU A 163 -14.45 -0.85 6.67
CA LEU A 163 -14.39 -2.25 6.25
C LEU A 163 -15.70 -2.97 6.52
N LEU A 164 -16.11 -3.81 5.57
CA LEU A 164 -17.24 -4.72 5.69
C LEU A 164 -16.99 -5.76 6.78
N ALA A 165 -18.06 -6.27 7.38
CA ALA A 165 -17.98 -7.27 8.44
C ALA A 165 -17.19 -8.53 8.01
N GLU A 166 -17.37 -8.96 6.76
CA GLU A 166 -16.69 -10.14 6.20
C GLU A 166 -15.17 -9.91 6.05
N GLU A 167 -14.76 -8.70 5.65
CA GLU A 167 -13.35 -8.31 5.53
C GLU A 167 -12.68 -8.27 6.91
N ARG A 168 -13.36 -7.69 7.91
CA ARG A 168 -12.89 -7.68 9.30
C ARG A 168 -12.67 -9.11 9.81
N VAL A 169 -13.60 -10.03 9.52
CA VAL A 169 -13.47 -11.45 9.91
C VAL A 169 -12.32 -12.14 9.16
N LYS A 170 -12.14 -11.86 7.87
CA LYS A 170 -11.02 -12.40 7.06
C LYS A 170 -9.68 -11.98 7.66
N LEU A 171 -9.50 -10.68 7.93
CA LEU A 171 -8.28 -10.13 8.50
C LEU A 171 -8.01 -10.67 9.91
N ALA A 172 -9.04 -10.74 10.77
CA ALA A 172 -8.92 -11.31 12.10
C ALA A 172 -8.48 -12.79 12.06
N LYS A 173 -9.06 -13.60 11.17
CA LYS A 173 -8.66 -15.00 10.98
C LYS A 173 -7.20 -15.12 10.54
N LEU A 174 -6.76 -14.25 9.62
CA LEU A 174 -5.36 -14.24 9.15
C LEU A 174 -4.40 -13.92 10.29
N MET A 175 -4.68 -12.89 11.09
CA MET A 175 -3.85 -12.52 12.24
C MET A 175 -3.80 -13.64 13.28
N LEU A 176 -4.95 -14.22 13.65
CA LEU A 176 -5.01 -15.34 14.60
C LEU A 176 -4.26 -16.58 14.10
N LYS A 177 -4.27 -16.84 12.79
CA LYS A 177 -3.52 -17.95 12.19
C LYS A 177 -2.02 -17.72 12.33
N CYS A 178 -1.56 -16.49 12.08
CA CYS A 178 -0.15 -16.11 12.22
C CYS A 178 0.32 -16.17 13.68
N GLU A 179 -0.47 -15.66 14.62
CA GLU A 179 -0.18 -15.75 16.07
C GLU A 179 -0.10 -17.21 16.53
N ASN A 180 -1.08 -18.04 16.14
CA ASN A 180 -1.08 -19.47 16.48
C ASN A 180 0.10 -20.23 15.88
N PHE A 181 0.58 -19.83 14.70
CA PHE A 181 1.78 -20.39 14.10
C PHE A 181 3.02 -20.10 14.94
N ASP A 182 3.19 -18.86 15.41
CA ASP A 182 4.28 -18.49 16.31
C ASP A 182 4.21 -19.23 17.65
N HIS A 183 3.02 -19.35 18.25
CA HIS A 183 2.78 -20.16 19.45
C HIS A 183 3.13 -21.64 19.22
N PHE A 184 2.75 -22.22 18.09
CA PHE A 184 3.09 -23.59 17.74
C PHE A 184 4.62 -23.78 17.64
N LEU A 185 5.31 -22.86 16.99
CA LEU A 185 6.77 -22.90 16.88
C LEU A 185 7.45 -22.78 18.25
N ALA A 186 6.96 -21.90 19.11
CA ALA A 186 7.46 -21.75 20.48
C ALA A 186 7.33 -23.06 21.29
N LEU A 187 6.22 -23.79 21.14
CA LEU A 187 5.99 -25.06 21.83
C LEU A 187 6.81 -26.22 21.26
N LYS A 188 6.92 -26.33 19.93
CA LYS A 188 7.56 -27.49 19.28
C LYS A 188 9.05 -27.33 19.05
N PHE A 189 9.53 -26.09 18.90
CA PHE A 189 10.92 -25.77 18.63
C PHE A 189 11.43 -24.67 19.57
N PRO A 190 11.38 -24.89 20.90
CA PRO A 190 11.65 -23.84 21.90
C PRO A 190 13.07 -23.27 21.82
N THR A 191 14.03 -24.04 21.30
CA THR A 191 15.44 -23.63 21.17
C THR A 191 15.76 -22.93 19.84
N VAL A 192 14.83 -22.93 18.89
CA VAL A 192 15.06 -22.38 17.54
C VAL A 192 14.71 -20.89 17.52
N LYS A 193 15.66 -20.08 17.05
CA LYS A 193 15.41 -18.66 16.78
C LYS A 193 14.51 -18.53 15.55
N ARG A 194 13.26 -18.10 15.76
CA ARG A 194 12.23 -17.99 14.72
C ARG A 194 11.98 -16.58 14.18
N TYR A 195 12.29 -15.54 14.97
CA TYR A 195 12.01 -14.14 14.65
C TYR A 195 10.53 -13.88 14.29
N GLY A 196 9.63 -14.37 15.16
CA GLY A 196 8.18 -14.27 14.98
C GLY A 196 7.65 -12.85 14.86
N SER A 197 6.37 -12.75 14.51
CA SER A 197 5.65 -11.49 14.31
C SER A 197 4.72 -11.14 15.46
N GLU A 198 4.90 -11.74 16.64
CA GLU A 198 4.10 -11.46 17.84
C GLU A 198 4.08 -9.95 18.13
N GLY A 199 2.89 -9.34 18.09
CA GLY A 199 2.66 -7.90 18.25
C GLY A 199 2.73 -7.07 16.95
N ALA A 200 2.92 -7.71 15.80
CA ALA A 200 3.00 -7.08 14.48
C ALA A 200 2.18 -7.83 13.41
N GLU A 201 1.19 -8.63 13.81
CA GLU A 201 0.35 -9.47 12.93
C GLU A 201 -0.46 -8.64 11.93
N ALA A 202 -0.72 -7.37 12.24
CA ALA A 202 -1.37 -6.43 11.32
C ALA A 202 -0.66 -6.31 9.96
N MET A 203 0.66 -6.59 9.89
CA MET A 203 1.42 -6.59 8.63
C MET A 203 0.85 -7.57 7.59
N TYR A 204 0.25 -8.68 8.04
CA TYR A 204 -0.33 -9.66 7.11
C TYR A 204 -1.63 -9.17 6.49
N GLY A 205 -2.35 -8.28 7.18
CA GLY A 205 -3.48 -7.55 6.59
C GLY A 205 -3.03 -6.67 5.42
N PHE A 206 -1.93 -5.94 5.60
CA PHE A 206 -1.28 -5.18 4.52
C PHE A 206 -0.91 -6.07 3.33
N PHE A 207 -0.22 -7.19 3.57
CA PHE A 207 0.13 -8.11 2.48
C PHE A 207 -1.10 -8.72 1.81
N SER A 208 -2.17 -9.02 2.56
CA SER A 208 -3.39 -9.60 2.00
C SER A 208 -4.04 -8.62 1.05
N GLU A 209 -4.21 -7.37 1.49
CA GLU A 209 -4.83 -6.32 0.69
C GLU A 209 -4.00 -6.01 -0.56
N LEU A 210 -2.68 -5.91 -0.41
CA LEU A 210 -1.76 -5.70 -1.51
C LEU A 210 -1.81 -6.84 -2.56
N PHE A 211 -1.86 -8.09 -2.11
CA PHE A 211 -1.88 -9.24 -3.03
C PHE A 211 -3.22 -9.33 -3.77
N ASP A 212 -4.33 -9.01 -3.10
CA ASP A 212 -5.67 -9.06 -3.68
C ASP A 212 -5.94 -7.89 -4.64
N SER A 213 -5.49 -6.68 -4.29
CA SER A 213 -5.68 -5.46 -5.09
C SER A 213 -4.73 -5.34 -6.29
N ALA A 214 -3.58 -6.04 -6.29
CA ALA A 214 -2.61 -5.95 -7.37
C ALA A 214 -3.18 -6.32 -8.76
N PRO A 215 -3.90 -7.46 -8.92
CA PRO A 215 -4.56 -7.80 -10.18
C PRO A 215 -5.54 -6.73 -10.69
N GLU A 216 -6.29 -6.07 -9.80
CA GLU A 216 -7.24 -4.99 -10.17
C GLU A 216 -6.57 -3.80 -10.84
N LYS A 217 -5.30 -3.54 -10.49
CA LYS A 217 -4.48 -2.47 -11.06
C LYS A 217 -3.57 -2.95 -12.18
N ASP A 218 -3.87 -4.13 -12.75
CA ASP A 218 -3.10 -4.76 -13.82
C ASP A 218 -1.63 -5.10 -13.46
N ILE A 219 -1.31 -5.20 -12.17
CA ILE A 219 0.02 -5.64 -11.71
C ILE A 219 0.11 -7.15 -11.87
N LYS A 220 1.14 -7.61 -12.57
CA LYS A 220 1.33 -9.04 -12.86
C LYS A 220 2.37 -9.70 -11.96
N GLN A 221 3.30 -8.92 -11.40
CA GLN A 221 4.39 -9.44 -10.56
C GLN A 221 4.68 -8.55 -9.34
N ILE A 222 4.90 -9.19 -8.19
CA ILE A 222 5.37 -8.55 -6.95
C ILE A 222 6.67 -9.22 -6.51
N PHE A 223 7.71 -8.40 -6.30
CA PHE A 223 8.98 -8.83 -5.72
C PHE A 223 9.11 -8.31 -4.30
N ILE A 224 9.35 -9.21 -3.34
CA ILE A 224 9.44 -8.89 -1.91
C ILE A 224 10.88 -9.09 -1.44
N GLY A 225 11.53 -8.02 -1.01
CA GLY A 225 12.63 -8.06 -0.06
C GLY A 225 12.05 -7.85 1.34
N ILE A 226 12.40 -8.71 2.29
CA ILE A 226 12.00 -8.54 3.68
C ILE A 226 13.13 -9.03 4.58
N ALA A 227 13.28 -8.43 5.76
CA ALA A 227 14.17 -8.92 6.79
C ALA A 227 13.67 -10.24 7.41
N HIS A 228 14.15 -10.57 8.61
CA HIS A 228 13.81 -11.83 9.30
C HIS A 228 12.49 -11.79 10.09
N ARG A 229 12.01 -10.60 10.48
CA ARG A 229 10.79 -10.43 11.31
C ARG A 229 9.55 -10.90 10.55
N GLY A 230 8.79 -11.84 11.10
CA GLY A 230 7.53 -12.33 10.52
C GLY A 230 7.68 -13.10 9.19
N ARG A 231 8.91 -13.31 8.72
CA ARG A 231 9.16 -13.93 7.41
C ARG A 231 8.60 -15.34 7.33
N LEU A 232 8.71 -16.13 8.40
CA LEU A 232 8.25 -17.51 8.41
C LEU A 232 6.74 -17.60 8.26
N ASN A 233 5.97 -16.73 8.95
CA ASN A 233 4.52 -16.70 8.82
C ASN A 233 4.12 -16.21 7.41
N LEU A 234 4.79 -15.17 6.86
CA LEU A 234 4.51 -14.73 5.49
C LEU A 234 4.72 -15.87 4.49
N LEU A 235 5.81 -16.63 4.63
CA LEU A 235 6.11 -17.79 3.80
C LEU A 235 5.04 -18.89 3.91
N THR A 236 4.71 -19.35 5.12
CA THR A 236 3.81 -20.50 5.31
C THR A 236 2.34 -20.15 5.15
N GLU A 237 1.93 -18.99 5.67
CA GLU A 237 0.51 -18.62 5.73
C GLU A 237 0.01 -17.98 4.45
N MET A 238 0.87 -17.27 3.72
CA MET A 238 0.47 -16.50 2.54
C MET A 238 1.17 -16.95 1.25
N MET A 239 2.41 -17.43 1.31
CA MET A 239 3.19 -17.79 0.11
C MET A 239 3.29 -19.29 -0.15
N GLN A 240 2.39 -20.07 0.43
CA GLN A 240 2.27 -21.52 0.24
C GLN A 240 3.57 -22.31 0.48
N PHE A 241 4.48 -21.77 1.32
CA PHE A 241 5.73 -22.45 1.62
C PHE A 241 5.44 -23.74 2.42
N PRO A 242 5.96 -24.91 2.01
CA PRO A 242 5.64 -26.15 2.67
C PRO A 242 6.15 -26.20 4.13
N HIS A 243 5.21 -26.31 5.08
CA HIS A 243 5.50 -26.48 6.51
C HIS A 243 6.51 -27.61 6.78
N VAL A 244 6.38 -28.74 6.08
CA VAL A 244 7.28 -29.88 6.23
C VAL A 244 8.73 -29.50 5.89
N GLN A 245 8.94 -28.70 4.85
CA GLN A 245 10.27 -28.22 4.46
C GLN A 245 10.86 -27.30 5.54
N MET A 246 10.04 -26.41 6.11
CA MET A 246 10.44 -25.57 7.23
C MET A 246 10.86 -26.38 8.46
N PHE A 247 10.02 -27.35 8.87
CA PHE A 247 10.29 -28.18 10.04
C PHE A 247 11.49 -29.11 9.84
N ARG A 248 11.77 -29.55 8.60
CA ARG A 248 12.99 -30.30 8.28
C ARG A 248 14.23 -29.48 8.61
N LYS A 249 14.26 -28.21 8.20
CA LYS A 249 15.39 -27.32 8.49
C LYS A 249 15.49 -26.97 9.97
N MET A 250 14.36 -26.78 10.67
CA MET A 250 14.36 -26.60 12.13
C MET A 250 14.94 -27.81 12.88
N LYS A 251 14.82 -29.03 12.31
CA LYS A 251 15.47 -30.24 12.82
C LYS A 251 16.92 -30.42 12.37
N GLY A 252 17.52 -29.41 11.73
CA GLY A 252 18.91 -29.45 11.25
C GLY A 252 19.13 -30.29 9.98
N LYS A 253 18.05 -30.67 9.27
CA LYS A 253 18.17 -31.40 8.00
C LYS A 253 18.39 -30.43 6.82
N PRO A 254 18.98 -30.89 5.71
CA PRO A 254 19.10 -30.09 4.49
C PRO A 254 17.74 -29.62 3.97
N GLU A 255 17.72 -28.40 3.44
CA GLU A 255 16.57 -27.75 2.78
C GLU A 255 16.35 -28.21 1.34
N PHE A 256 17.40 -28.74 0.71
CA PHE A 256 17.36 -29.21 -0.67
C PHE A 256 17.06 -30.71 -0.74
N PRO A 257 16.42 -31.17 -1.84
CA PRO A 257 16.34 -32.59 -2.18
C PRO A 257 17.71 -33.27 -2.23
N ASP A 258 17.71 -34.59 -2.00
CA ASP A 258 18.92 -35.41 -2.11
C ASP A 258 19.52 -35.31 -3.53
N GLY A 259 20.83 -35.14 -3.63
CA GLY A 259 21.55 -35.02 -4.90
C GLY A 259 21.77 -33.59 -5.40
N ILE A 260 21.17 -32.57 -4.77
CA ILE A 260 21.47 -31.17 -5.06
C ILE A 260 22.67 -30.71 -4.22
N GLN A 261 23.68 -30.12 -4.87
CA GLN A 261 24.82 -29.50 -4.20
C GLN A 261 24.47 -28.06 -3.79
N GLY A 262 24.50 -27.79 -2.49
CA GLY A 262 24.36 -26.46 -1.92
C GLY A 262 24.75 -26.47 -0.46
N SER A 263 25.45 -25.42 0.00
CA SER A 263 25.77 -25.26 1.43
C SER A 263 24.53 -24.99 2.29
N GLY A 264 23.47 -24.50 1.65
CA GLY A 264 22.27 -24.03 2.31
C GLY A 264 22.48 -22.71 3.04
N ASP A 265 21.44 -22.30 3.75
CA ASP A 265 21.42 -21.08 4.57
C ASP A 265 20.52 -21.25 5.80
N VAL A 266 20.38 -20.24 6.66
CA VAL A 266 19.53 -20.28 7.85
C VAL A 266 18.03 -20.12 7.51
N LEU A 267 17.16 -20.54 8.44
CA LEU A 267 15.70 -20.49 8.30
C LEU A 267 15.17 -19.12 7.86
N SER A 268 15.75 -18.04 8.40
CA SER A 268 15.34 -16.66 8.13
C SER A 268 15.67 -16.16 6.73
N HIS A 269 16.33 -16.95 5.88
CA HIS A 269 16.68 -16.58 4.51
C HIS A 269 15.90 -17.38 3.46
N PHE A 270 14.93 -18.21 3.87
CA PHE A 270 14.08 -18.97 2.97
C PHE A 270 13.26 -18.09 2.03
N THR A 271 12.95 -18.62 0.86
CA THR A 271 12.26 -17.91 -0.22
C THR A 271 11.07 -18.72 -0.71
N SER A 272 10.09 -18.04 -1.28
CA SER A 272 9.01 -18.68 -2.05
C SER A 272 8.73 -17.87 -3.31
N SER A 273 8.25 -18.56 -4.35
CA SER A 273 7.76 -17.97 -5.59
C SER A 273 6.50 -18.73 -5.99
N PHE A 274 5.37 -18.04 -6.06
CA PHE A 274 4.08 -18.68 -6.33
C PHE A 274 3.12 -17.70 -7.01
N ASP A 275 2.04 -18.23 -7.56
CA ASP A 275 0.96 -17.44 -8.16
C ASP A 275 -0.17 -17.30 -7.15
N HIS A 276 -0.43 -16.06 -6.73
CA HIS A 276 -1.58 -15.72 -5.89
C HIS A 276 -2.82 -15.54 -6.77
N GLN A 277 -3.94 -16.12 -6.34
CA GLN A 277 -5.21 -16.08 -7.05
C GLN A 277 -6.20 -15.23 -6.25
N SER A 278 -6.65 -14.12 -6.82
CA SER A 278 -7.76 -13.31 -6.31
C SER A 278 -8.96 -13.40 -7.28
N PRO A 279 -10.16 -12.96 -6.89
CA PRO A 279 -11.31 -12.89 -7.81
C PRO A 279 -11.05 -12.08 -9.07
N GLU A 280 -10.17 -11.08 -8.97
CA GLU A 280 -9.85 -10.10 -10.00
C GLU A 280 -8.69 -10.54 -10.91
N GLY A 281 -7.98 -11.62 -10.53
CA GLY A 281 -6.99 -12.27 -11.39
C GLY A 281 -5.84 -12.92 -10.65
N THR A 282 -4.76 -13.17 -11.38
CA THR A 282 -3.55 -13.79 -10.85
C THR A 282 -2.41 -12.78 -10.78
N VAL A 283 -1.67 -12.79 -9.67
CA VAL A 283 -0.40 -12.05 -9.54
C VAL A 283 0.72 -13.01 -9.12
N HIS A 284 1.86 -12.94 -9.79
CA HIS A 284 3.04 -13.74 -9.44
C HIS A 284 3.83 -13.06 -8.33
N ILE A 285 4.07 -13.75 -7.22
CA ILE A 285 4.74 -13.18 -6.05
C ILE A 285 6.04 -13.94 -5.81
N SER A 286 7.14 -13.22 -5.65
CA SER A 286 8.48 -13.80 -5.47
C SER A 286 9.23 -13.09 -4.34
N MET A 287 9.49 -13.81 -3.25
CA MET A 287 10.35 -13.34 -2.16
C MET A 287 11.81 -13.63 -2.48
N LEU A 288 12.66 -12.61 -2.38
CA LEU A 288 14.09 -12.73 -2.69
C LEU A 288 14.88 -13.34 -1.52
N PRO A 289 15.95 -14.08 -1.82
CA PRO A 289 16.93 -14.48 -0.81
C PRO A 289 17.69 -13.24 -0.33
N ASN A 290 18.08 -13.22 0.93
CA ASN A 290 18.85 -12.14 1.53
C ASN A 290 19.87 -12.70 2.54
N PRO A 291 21.03 -12.05 2.70
CA PRO A 291 21.92 -12.34 3.82
C PRO A 291 21.35 -11.74 5.11
N SER A 292 22.04 -11.98 6.23
CA SER A 292 21.71 -11.34 7.52
C SER A 292 22.06 -9.84 7.59
N HIS A 293 22.73 -9.28 6.57
CA HIS A 293 22.99 -7.85 6.46
C HIS A 293 21.67 -7.14 6.11
N LEU A 294 21.10 -6.43 7.09
CA LEU A 294 19.83 -5.72 6.94
C LEU A 294 19.91 -4.70 5.79
N GLU A 295 18.77 -4.48 5.13
CA GLU A 295 18.58 -3.57 3.99
C GLU A 295 19.39 -3.88 2.71
N ALA A 296 20.37 -4.81 2.76
CA ALA A 296 21.18 -5.17 1.60
C ALA A 296 20.36 -5.80 0.47
N VAL A 297 19.19 -6.37 0.78
CA VAL A 297 18.27 -6.96 -0.22
C VAL A 297 17.51 -5.90 -1.02
N ASN A 298 17.32 -4.70 -0.49
CA ASN A 298 16.47 -3.67 -1.09
C ASN A 298 16.92 -3.31 -2.52
N PRO A 299 18.19 -2.95 -2.78
CA PRO A 299 18.65 -2.69 -4.15
C PRO A 299 18.61 -3.94 -5.04
N VAL A 300 18.76 -5.14 -4.46
CA VAL A 300 18.67 -6.40 -5.21
C VAL A 300 17.23 -6.64 -5.69
N THR A 301 16.24 -6.41 -4.83
CA THR A 301 14.81 -6.47 -5.17
C THR A 301 14.46 -5.47 -6.26
N MET A 302 14.90 -4.21 -6.12
CA MET A 302 14.69 -3.17 -7.13
C MET A 302 15.32 -3.54 -8.48
N GLY A 303 16.55 -4.06 -8.47
CA GLY A 303 17.22 -4.54 -9.68
C GLY A 303 16.47 -5.67 -10.38
N LYS A 304 15.99 -6.65 -9.61
CA LYS A 304 15.18 -7.77 -10.15
C LYS A 304 13.86 -7.28 -10.75
N ALA A 305 13.16 -6.38 -10.06
CA ALA A 305 11.93 -5.77 -10.57
C ALA A 305 12.17 -4.98 -11.86
N ARG A 306 13.23 -4.16 -11.89
CA ARG A 306 13.60 -3.39 -13.09
C ARG A 306 13.95 -4.30 -14.27
N ALA A 307 14.69 -5.37 -14.04
CA ALA A 307 15.03 -6.34 -15.07
C ALA A 307 13.76 -7.01 -15.64
N ARG A 308 12.80 -7.35 -14.78
CA ARG A 308 11.52 -7.96 -15.17
C ARG A 308 10.62 -7.01 -15.94
N ALA A 309 10.48 -5.77 -15.49
CA ALA A 309 9.76 -4.73 -16.22
C ALA A 309 10.34 -4.50 -17.63
N SER A 310 11.67 -4.52 -17.75
CA SER A 310 12.35 -4.37 -19.06
C SER A 310 12.07 -5.52 -20.03
N LEU A 311 11.86 -6.73 -19.52
CA LEU A 311 11.48 -7.89 -20.32
C LEU A 311 10.00 -7.85 -20.74
N ALA A 312 9.11 -7.41 -19.86
CA ALA A 312 7.67 -7.34 -20.13
C ALA A 312 7.32 -6.30 -21.22
N VAL A 313 7.95 -5.12 -21.17
CA VAL A 313 7.79 -4.05 -22.18
C VAL A 313 8.28 -4.47 -23.58
N CYS A 314 9.13 -5.51 -23.68
CA CYS A 314 9.55 -6.06 -24.97
C CYS A 314 8.43 -6.85 -25.68
N VAL A 315 7.35 -7.20 -24.97
CA VAL A 315 6.25 -8.03 -25.45
C VAL A 315 4.95 -7.22 -25.64
N THR A 316 4.73 -6.16 -24.86
CA THR A 316 3.51 -5.34 -24.90
C THR A 316 3.75 -3.97 -25.54
N SER A 317 3.41 -3.84 -26.82
CA SER A 317 3.31 -2.54 -27.47
C SER A 317 2.15 -1.74 -26.85
N PHE A 318 2.41 -0.50 -26.39
CA PHE A 318 1.46 0.59 -26.10
C PHE A 318 0.84 0.82 -24.70
N ARG A 319 1.29 0.24 -23.57
CA ARG A 319 0.77 0.68 -22.26
C ARG A 319 1.83 0.91 -21.18
N THR A 320 1.84 2.13 -20.64
CA THR A 320 2.62 2.58 -19.48
C THR A 320 1.89 2.24 -18.19
N HIS A 321 1.72 0.95 -17.89
CA HIS A 321 1.24 0.52 -16.57
C HIS A 321 2.40 -0.16 -15.83
N PHE A 322 2.52 0.13 -14.53
CA PHE A 322 3.50 -0.53 -13.66
C PHE A 322 3.09 -1.99 -13.45
N GLU A 323 3.43 -2.87 -14.40
CA GLU A 323 3.12 -4.30 -14.34
C GLU A 323 3.90 -5.05 -13.24
N THR A 324 4.83 -4.36 -12.56
CA THR A 324 5.73 -4.93 -11.55
C THR A 324 5.88 -3.99 -10.36
N ILE A 325 5.70 -4.52 -9.15
CA ILE A 325 5.98 -3.82 -7.88
C ILE A 325 7.17 -4.48 -7.18
N ALA A 326 8.04 -3.65 -6.60
CA ALA A 326 9.07 -4.07 -5.64
C ALA A 326 8.73 -3.52 -4.26
N ILE A 327 8.81 -4.37 -3.26
CA ILE A 327 8.57 -4.03 -1.85
C ILE A 327 9.83 -4.41 -1.08
N TYR A 328 10.26 -3.53 -0.20
CA TYR A 328 11.43 -3.69 0.66
C TYR A 328 11.07 -3.28 2.10
#